data_AF-A0A821J1H6-F1
#
_entry.id   AF-A0A821J1H6-F1
#
_cell.length_a   1.000
_cell.length_b   1.000
_cell.length_c   1.000
_cell.angle_alpha   90.00
_cell.angle_beta   90.00
_cell.angle_gamma   90.00
#
_symmetry.space_group_name_H-M   'P 1'
#
loop_
_entity.id
_entity.type
_entity.pdbx_description
1 polymer ?
#
loop_
_entity_poly.entity_id
_entity_poly.type
_entity_poly.pdbx_seq_one_letter_code
_entity_poly.pdbx_strand_id
1 'polypeptide(L)'
;HRENGSKVLVNLIDCGDEIVVHTSELLQINKRFCTMPAFVQTFSVYDFDESKNSVTITRHLKRLMRNQVVHIVQHGLLLNGHFAVNVVLRDNRSINKMLLSN
;
A
#
# COMPACT_ATOMS: atom_id res chain seq x y z
N HIS A 1 10.75 32.15 -22.43
CA HIS A 1 9.80 31.04 -22.66
C HIS A 1 10.18 29.88 -21.77
N ARG A 2 9.47 29.65 -20.66
CA ARG A 2 9.66 28.44 -19.82
C ARG A 2 8.72 27.38 -20.37
N GLU A 3 9.26 26.25 -20.76
CA GLU A 3 8.49 25.10 -21.22
C GLU A 3 7.54 24.65 -20.09
N ASN A 4 6.23 24.62 -20.39
CA ASN A 4 5.24 23.91 -19.59
C ASN A 4 5.53 22.41 -19.72
N GLY A 5 6.55 21.90 -19.05
CA GLY A 5 6.80 20.47 -19.12
C GLY A 5 5.73 19.70 -18.36
N SER A 6 5.41 18.53 -18.91
CA SER A 6 4.32 17.70 -18.43
C SER A 6 4.67 17.12 -17.06
N LYS A 7 3.75 17.23 -16.11
CA LYS A 7 3.83 16.50 -14.84
C LYS A 7 3.12 15.16 -14.98
N VAL A 8 3.64 14.14 -14.31
CA VAL A 8 3.06 12.80 -14.27
C VAL A 8 2.98 12.31 -12.83
N LEU A 9 1.98 11.46 -12.56
CA LEU A 9 1.87 10.74 -11.29
C LEU A 9 2.70 9.45 -11.38
N VAL A 10 3.59 9.24 -10.43
CA VAL A 10 4.47 8.07 -10.36
C VAL A 10 4.17 7.30 -9.09
N ASN A 11 3.98 5.99 -9.22
CA ASN A 11 3.91 5.06 -8.10
C ASN A 11 5.32 4.54 -7.78
N LEU A 12 5.79 4.78 -6.56
CA LEU A 12 7.08 4.33 -6.07
C LEU A 12 6.98 2.87 -5.61
N ILE A 13 7.23 1.93 -6.52
CA ILE A 13 7.02 0.49 -6.31
C ILE A 13 7.74 -0.14 -5.10
N ASP A 14 8.78 0.51 -4.58
CA ASP A 14 9.56 0.01 -3.43
C ASP A 14 9.16 0.63 -2.09
N CYS A 15 8.34 1.69 -2.10
CA CYS A 15 7.87 2.37 -0.89
C CYS A 15 6.34 2.48 -0.80
N GLY A 16 5.63 2.32 -1.92
CA GLY A 16 4.16 2.27 -1.99
C GLY A 16 3.50 3.65 -2.01
N ASP A 17 4.29 4.72 -2.06
CA ASP A 17 3.82 6.10 -2.14
C ASP A 17 3.62 6.55 -3.59
N GLU A 18 2.78 7.56 -3.76
CA GLU A 18 2.58 8.24 -5.04
C GLU A 18 3.15 9.65 -4.99
N ILE A 19 3.91 10.03 -6.02
CA ILE A 19 4.48 11.37 -6.15
C ILE A 19 4.17 11.97 -7.51
N VAL A 20 3.95 13.29 -7.55
CA VAL A 20 3.81 14.03 -8.80
C VAL A 20 5.16 14.64 -9.14
N VAL A 21 5.72 14.25 -10.28
CA VAL A 21 7.04 14.71 -10.74
C VAL A 21 6.94 15.27 -12.15
N HIS A 22 7.90 16.11 -12.50
CA HIS A 22 8.07 16.59 -13.86
C HIS A 22 8.74 15.51 -14.72
N THR A 23 8.37 15.38 -15.99
CA THR A 23 8.97 14.34 -16.87
C THR A 23 10.48 14.49 -17.04
N SER A 24 11.02 15.70 -16.86
CA SER A 24 12.47 15.94 -16.88
C SER A 24 13.23 15.34 -15.68
N GLU A 25 12.52 14.97 -14.61
CA GLU A 25 13.11 14.31 -13.43
C GLU A 25 13.19 12.79 -13.60
N LEU A 26 12.56 12.24 -14.66
CA LEU A 26 12.53 10.81 -14.93
C LEU A 26 13.77 10.35 -15.67
N LEU A 27 14.34 9.23 -15.23
CA LEU A 27 15.46 8.56 -15.89
C LEU A 27 15.05 7.13 -16.25
N GLN A 28 15.61 6.62 -17.35
CA GLN A 28 15.42 5.23 -17.73
C GLN A 28 16.14 4.32 -16.73
N ILE A 29 15.40 3.39 -16.14
CA ILE A 29 15.97 2.40 -15.24
C ILE A 29 16.90 1.44 -16.00
N ASN A 30 18.07 1.15 -15.42
CA ASN A 30 18.98 0.14 -15.97
C ASN A 30 18.35 -1.26 -15.80
N LYS A 31 18.34 -2.06 -16.89
CA LYS A 31 17.76 -3.41 -16.92
C LYS A 31 18.22 -4.33 -15.77
N ARG A 32 19.44 -4.14 -15.25
CA ARG A 32 19.96 -4.92 -14.11
C ARG A 32 19.16 -4.72 -12.81
N PHE A 33 18.48 -3.58 -12.67
CA PHE A 33 17.64 -3.31 -11.50
C PHE A 33 16.21 -3.84 -11.68
N CYS A 34 15.78 -4.10 -12.93
CA CYS A 34 14.48 -4.68 -13.23
C CYS A 34 14.38 -6.18 -12.89
N THR A 35 15.48 -6.83 -12.50
CA THR A 35 15.47 -8.24 -12.08
C THR A 35 15.08 -8.40 -10.61
N MET A 36 15.13 -7.34 -9.82
CA MET A 36 14.67 -7.36 -8.44
C MET A 36 13.15 -7.16 -8.42
N PRO A 37 12.39 -7.98 -7.69
CA PRO A 37 10.97 -7.72 -7.49
C PRO A 37 10.80 -6.42 -6.69
N ALA A 38 9.66 -5.75 -6.91
CA ALA A 38 9.26 -4.61 -6.10
C ALA A 38 9.23 -4.99 -4.61
N PHE A 39 9.71 -4.09 -3.75
CA PHE A 39 9.71 -4.35 -2.30
C PHE A 39 8.34 -4.17 -1.64
N VAL A 40 7.43 -3.43 -2.28
CA VAL A 40 6.05 -3.31 -1.78
C VAL A 40 5.15 -4.34 -2.42
N GLN A 41 4.33 -4.92 -1.56
CA GLN A 41 3.24 -5.80 -1.96
C GLN A 41 1.92 -5.21 -1.47
N THR A 42 0.97 -5.09 -2.39
CA THR A 42 -0.37 -4.56 -2.09
C THR A 42 -1.30 -5.66 -1.65
N PHE A 43 -2.01 -5.43 -0.55
CA PHE A 43 -2.94 -6.38 0.06
C PHE A 43 -4.30 -5.73 0.31
N SER A 44 -5.33 -6.58 0.36
CA SER A 44 -6.67 -6.18 0.81
C SER A 44 -6.92 -6.74 2.21
N VAL A 45 -7.59 -5.98 3.06
CA VAL A 45 -7.93 -6.43 4.42
C VAL A 45 -9.02 -7.50 4.31
N TYR A 46 -8.75 -8.70 4.82
CA TYR A 46 -9.72 -9.81 4.83
C TYR A 46 -10.95 -9.47 5.69
N ASP A 47 -12.12 -9.87 5.21
CA ASP A 47 -13.43 -9.67 5.85
C ASP A 47 -13.75 -8.19 6.16
N PHE A 48 -13.18 -7.28 5.38
CA PHE A 48 -13.48 -5.86 5.44
C PHE A 48 -14.31 -5.45 4.22
N ASP A 49 -15.50 -4.93 4.46
CA ASP A 49 -16.38 -4.39 3.44
C ASP A 49 -15.87 -3.01 2.98
N GLU A 50 -15.32 -2.93 1.77
CA GLU A 50 -14.77 -1.69 1.20
C GLU A 50 -15.81 -0.56 1.12
N SER A 51 -17.11 -0.86 1.05
CA SER A 51 -18.16 0.17 1.07
C SER A 51 -18.22 0.92 2.41
N LYS A 52 -17.68 0.33 3.48
CA LYS A 52 -17.53 0.96 4.80
C LYS A 52 -16.28 1.82 4.88
N ASN A 53 -15.44 1.87 3.84
CA ASN A 53 -14.23 2.66 3.89
C ASN A 53 -14.56 4.15 4.04
N SER A 54 -14.04 4.74 5.10
CA SER A 54 -14.22 6.15 5.42
C SER A 54 -12.88 6.76 5.80
N VAL A 55 -12.79 8.09 5.72
CA VAL A 55 -11.62 8.84 6.19
C VAL A 55 -11.28 8.49 7.65
N THR A 56 -12.29 8.22 8.49
CA THR A 56 -12.11 7.82 9.89
C THR A 56 -11.44 6.45 10.01
N ILE A 57 -11.93 5.45 9.29
CA ILE A 57 -11.35 4.09 9.30
C ILE A 57 -9.93 4.12 8.73
N THR A 58 -9.71 4.83 7.63
CA THR A 58 -8.37 5.00 7.04
C THR A 58 -7.41 5.65 8.04
N ARG A 59 -7.84 6.69 8.76
CA ARG A 59 -7.03 7.34 9.80
C ARG A 59 -6.76 6.40 10.98
N HIS A 60 -7.75 5.61 11.39
CA HIS A 60 -7.60 4.63 12.46
C HIS A 60 -6.56 3.57 12.08
N LEU A 61 -6.64 3.01 10.88
CA LEU A 61 -5.67 2.06 10.34
C LEU A 61 -4.25 2.64 10.33
N LYS A 62 -4.08 3.85 9.77
CA LYS A 62 -2.77 4.54 9.76
C LYS A 62 -2.18 4.69 11.16
N ARG A 63 -3.02 5.00 12.17
CA ARG A 63 -2.58 5.11 13.57
C ARG A 63 -2.16 3.76 14.15
N LEU A 64 -2.89 2.68 13.86
CA LEU A 64 -2.54 1.34 14.32
C LEU A 64 -1.25 0.81 13.68
N MET A 65 -1.01 1.14 12.41
CA MET A 65 0.15 0.63 11.65
C MET A 65 1.43 1.42 11.88
N ARG A 66 1.35 2.67 12.36
CA ARG A 66 2.51 3.56 12.43
C ARG A 66 3.61 2.98 13.31
N ASN A 67 4.78 2.78 12.72
CA ASN A 67 5.98 2.21 13.36
C ASN A 67 5.75 0.83 14.01
N GLN A 68 4.76 0.06 13.52
CA GLN A 68 4.53 -1.30 13.98
C GLN A 68 5.16 -2.31 13.03
N VAL A 69 5.80 -3.33 13.61
CA VAL A 69 6.10 -4.57 12.89
C VAL A 69 4.87 -5.46 13.03
N VAL A 70 4.36 -5.93 11.89
CA VAL A 70 3.14 -6.75 11.82
C VAL A 70 3.43 -8.09 11.17
N HIS A 71 2.63 -9.08 11.53
CA HIS A 71 2.55 -10.36 10.84
C HIS A 71 1.39 -10.30 9.86
N ILE A 72 1.67 -10.60 8.60
CA ILE A 72 0.66 -10.69 7.53
C ILE A 72 0.33 -12.17 7.32
N VAL A 73 -0.93 -12.52 7.52
CA VAL A 73 -1.44 -13.87 7.26
C VAL A 73 -2.31 -13.81 6.01
N GLN A 74 -1.87 -14.45 4.93
CA GLN A 74 -2.62 -14.51 3.69
C GLN A 74 -3.83 -15.44 3.82
N HIS A 75 -4.99 -14.98 3.34
CA HIS A 75 -6.23 -15.75 3.27
C HIS A 75 -6.65 -15.96 1.82
N GLY A 76 -6.74 -17.23 1.42
CA GLY A 76 -7.33 -17.62 0.14
C GLY A 76 -6.53 -17.26 -1.10
N LEU A 77 -7.25 -17.20 -2.22
CA LEU A 77 -6.70 -16.94 -3.55
C LEU A 77 -6.63 -15.43 -3.82
N LEU A 78 -5.87 -15.07 -4.86
CA LEU A 78 -5.77 -13.71 -5.38
C LEU A 78 -7.16 -13.23 -5.83
N LEU A 79 -7.61 -12.09 -5.32
CA LEU A 79 -8.86 -11.42 -5.70
C LEU A 79 -8.53 -10.03 -6.24
N ASN A 80 -8.99 -9.69 -7.44
CA ASN A 80 -8.75 -8.39 -8.08
C ASN A 80 -7.27 -7.95 -8.14
N GLY A 81 -6.34 -8.90 -8.28
CA GLY A 81 -4.91 -8.60 -8.33
C GLY A 81 -4.22 -8.47 -6.96
N HIS A 82 -4.96 -8.66 -5.86
CA HIS A 82 -4.46 -8.54 -4.50
C HIS A 82 -4.74 -9.80 -3.67
N PHE A 83 -3.89 -10.07 -2.67
CA PHE A 83 -4.19 -11.10 -1.69
C PHE A 83 -4.99 -10.49 -0.53
N ALA A 84 -6.05 -11.17 -0.12
CA ALA A 84 -6.76 -10.83 1.11
C ALA A 84 -5.92 -11.28 2.31
N VAL A 85 -5.75 -10.42 3.33
CA VAL A 85 -4.88 -10.70 4.46
C VAL A 85 -5.48 -10.32 5.80
N ASN A 86 -5.12 -11.08 6.82
CA ASN A 86 -5.25 -10.67 8.22
C ASN A 86 -3.94 -10.03 8.67
N VAL A 87 -4.05 -8.82 9.25
CA VAL A 87 -2.89 -8.11 9.82
C VAL A 87 -2.90 -8.29 11.33
N VAL A 88 -1.82 -8.86 11.85
CA VAL A 88 -1.68 -9.22 13.27
C VAL A 88 -0.51 -8.44 13.87
N LEU A 89 -0.77 -7.72 14.95
CA LEU A 89 0.27 -7.03 15.72
C LEU A 89 1.15 -8.02 16.48
N ARG A 90 2.33 -7.58 16.94
CA ARG A 90 3.26 -8.42 17.73
C ARG A 90 2.65 -9.01 19.00
N ASP A 91 1.64 -8.36 19.57
CA ASP A 91 0.90 -8.82 20.75
C ASP A 91 -0.30 -9.74 20.40
N ASN A 92 -0.32 -10.30 19.19
CA ASN A 92 -1.36 -11.18 18.65
C ASN A 92 -2.75 -10.54 18.49
N ARG A 93 -2.88 -9.22 18.59
CA ARG A 93 -4.14 -8.54 18.27
C ARG A 93 -4.33 -8.40 16.75
N SER A 94 -5.53 -8.70 16.27
CA SER A 94 -5.91 -8.56 14.86
C SER A 94 -6.37 -7.13 14.57
N ILE A 95 -5.72 -6.47 13.63
CA ILE A 95 -6.11 -5.13 13.17
C ILE A 95 -7.47 -5.20 12.48
N ASN A 96 -7.73 -6.22 11.66
CA ASN A 96 -9.01 -6.41 10.98
C ASN A 96 -10.18 -6.35 11.98
N LYS A 97 -10.08 -7.09 13.10
CA LYS A 97 -11.08 -7.05 14.18
C LYS A 97 -11.21 -5.66 14.82
N MET A 98 -10.09 -4.98 15.06
CA MET A 98 -10.07 -3.63 15.65
C MET A 98 -10.70 -2.56 14.74
N LEU A 99 -10.61 -2.74 13.42
CA LEU A 99 -11.27 -1.86 12.45
C LEU A 99 -12.78 -2.07 12.42
N LEU A 100 -13.23 -3.32 12.60
CA LEU A 100 -14.65 -3.70 12.61
C LEU A 100 -15.34 -3.40 13.95
N SER A 101 -14.60 -3.29 15.05
CA SER A 101 -15.13 -3.15 16.41
C SER A 101 -15.41 -1.70 16.84
N ASN A 102 -15.71 -0.79 15.90
CA ASN A 102 -16.18 0.58 16.21
C ASN A 102 -17.64 0.76 15.79
#